data_AF-A0AAF0CWJ3-F1
#
_entry.id   AF-A0AAF0CWJ3-F1
#
_cell.length_a   1.000
_cell.length_b   1.000
_cell.length_c   1.000
_cell.angle_alpha   90.00
_cell.angle_beta   90.00
_cell.angle_gamma   90.00
#
_symmetry.space_group_name_H-M   'P 1'
#
loop_
_entity.id
_entity.type
_entity.pdbx_description
1 polymer ?
#
loop_
_entity_poly.entity_id
_entity_poly.type
_entity_poly.pdbx_seq_one_letter_code
_entity_poly.pdbx_strand_id
1 'polypeptide(L)'
;MFLSRRQKYEEIKTQSLLQDKQKELAMLEYEIKQLRETKENLVEDIFNHQQLNDKLKRNIGFFKNYLHDIQHFLLATELKYIDSLNGLEFESFISDLLVKLGYTTRVTPASGDKGVDIIAEKSGYLFAVQCKHYSSSVDIKAVQECFTGTTIYDCDFGIVCTTNYFTAPAMAAAEKTNIELWDRDYLIELLKEAFVKVNVPDSILADDFFYTHDHDPSPLVVAKKNEELDSLYDDAVNLVIREGKANVSLLKKQLKIGYIRADRLLKTMESRGIVAYDDQTKQRKVIIKNNI
;
A
#
# COMPACT_ATOMS: atom_id res chain seq x y z
N MET A 1 -74.33 20.75 -58.39
CA MET A 1 -73.95 21.92 -57.55
C MET A 1 -73.28 21.54 -56.22
N PHE A 2 -73.77 20.54 -55.48
CA PHE A 2 -73.22 20.15 -54.16
C PHE A 2 -71.81 19.52 -54.18
N LEU A 3 -71.50 18.69 -55.18
CA LEU A 3 -70.18 18.06 -55.32
C LEU A 3 -69.03 19.08 -55.50
N SER A 4 -69.27 20.17 -56.22
CA SER A 4 -68.30 21.24 -56.49
C SER A 4 -68.02 22.11 -55.25
N ARG A 5 -69.01 22.36 -54.38
CA ARG A 5 -68.79 23.08 -53.10
C ARG A 5 -68.00 22.25 -52.09
N ARG A 6 -68.21 20.93 -52.06
CA ARG A 6 -67.49 20.01 -51.18
C ARG A 6 -66.01 19.90 -51.56
N GLN A 7 -65.69 19.79 -52.85
CA GLN A 7 -64.29 19.79 -53.32
C GLN A 7 -63.56 21.09 -52.93
N LYS A 8 -64.19 22.25 -53.14
CA LYS A 8 -63.61 23.55 -52.79
C LYS A 8 -63.37 23.70 -51.28
N TYR A 9 -64.27 23.15 -50.45
CA TYR A 9 -64.11 23.13 -48.99
C TYR A 9 -62.90 22.28 -48.56
N GLU A 10 -62.74 21.08 -49.14
CA GLU A 10 -61.60 20.22 -48.87
C GLU A 10 -60.28 20.85 -49.35
N GLU A 11 -60.25 21.49 -50.52
CA GLU A 11 -59.06 22.22 -51.00
C GLU A 11 -58.61 23.32 -50.02
N ILE A 12 -59.55 24.14 -49.54
CA ILE A 12 -59.26 25.21 -48.57
C ILE A 12 -58.75 24.61 -47.25
N LYS A 13 -59.36 23.52 -46.77
CA LYS A 13 -58.93 22.83 -45.55
C LYS A 13 -57.52 22.26 -45.70
N THR A 14 -57.21 21.67 -46.84
CA THR A 14 -55.87 21.13 -47.14
C THR A 14 -54.82 22.24 -47.23
N GLN A 15 -55.15 23.39 -47.84
CA GLN A 15 -54.25 24.55 -47.90
C GLN A 15 -53.97 25.17 -46.53
N SER A 16 -55.00 25.30 -45.68
CA SER A 16 -54.83 25.77 -44.30
C SER A 16 -53.92 24.83 -43.51
N LEU A 17 -54.14 23.52 -43.60
CA LEU A 17 -53.30 22.52 -42.95
C LEU A 17 -51.85 22.58 -43.44
N LEU A 18 -51.65 22.77 -44.74
CA LEU A 18 -50.32 22.91 -45.34
C LEU A 18 -49.59 24.16 -44.81
N GLN A 19 -50.29 25.30 -44.69
CA GLN A 19 -49.72 26.51 -44.11
C GLN A 19 -49.30 26.32 -42.64
N ASP A 20 -50.11 25.63 -41.84
CA ASP A 20 -49.76 25.36 -40.44
C ASP A 20 -48.55 24.42 -40.34
N LYS A 21 -48.47 23.39 -41.20
CA LYS A 21 -47.30 22.52 -41.29
C LYS A 21 -46.04 23.25 -41.74
N GLN A 22 -46.17 24.23 -42.64
CA GLN A 22 -45.03 25.07 -43.06
C GLN A 22 -44.52 25.96 -41.91
N LYS A 23 -45.41 26.50 -41.07
CA LYS A 23 -45.01 27.25 -39.88
C LYS A 23 -44.31 26.36 -38.85
N GLU A 24 -44.85 25.17 -38.61
CA GLU A 24 -44.26 24.16 -37.72
C GLU A 24 -42.85 23.77 -38.20
N LEU A 25 -42.67 23.55 -39.50
CA LEU A 25 -41.38 23.24 -40.11
C LEU A 25 -40.37 24.38 -39.91
N ALA A 26 -40.77 25.63 -40.16
CA ALA A 26 -39.89 26.79 -39.97
C ALA A 26 -39.45 26.98 -38.50
N MET A 27 -40.35 26.69 -37.55
CA MET A 27 -40.02 26.73 -36.12
C MET A 27 -39.00 25.63 -35.74
N LEU A 28 -39.19 24.41 -36.24
CA LEU A 28 -38.25 23.31 -36.02
C LEU A 28 -36.88 23.58 -36.65
N GLU A 29 -36.84 24.16 -37.85
CA GLU A 29 -35.59 24.55 -38.50
C GLU A 29 -34.81 25.60 -37.68
N TYR A 30 -35.52 26.55 -37.08
CA TYR A 30 -34.92 27.54 -36.18
C TYR A 30 -34.36 26.89 -34.91
N GLU A 31 -35.11 25.99 -34.29
CA GLU A 31 -34.66 25.26 -33.10
C GLU A 31 -33.43 24.38 -33.39
N ILE A 32 -33.43 23.66 -34.52
CA ILE A 32 -32.27 22.88 -34.98
C ILE A 32 -31.05 23.77 -35.17
N LYS A 33 -31.22 24.99 -35.70
CA LYS A 33 -30.11 25.94 -35.87
C LYS A 33 -29.53 26.34 -34.50
N GLN A 34 -30.38 26.69 -33.54
CA GLN A 34 -29.94 27.05 -32.17
C GLN A 34 -29.24 25.88 -31.46
N LEU A 35 -29.75 24.66 -31.64
CA LEU A 35 -29.12 23.45 -31.10
C LEU A 35 -27.74 23.18 -31.71
N ARG A 36 -27.56 23.46 -33.01
CA ARG A 36 -26.24 23.33 -33.67
C ARG A 36 -25.23 24.35 -33.14
N GLU A 37 -25.63 25.60 -33.00
CA GLU A 37 -24.78 26.65 -32.41
C GLU A 37 -24.39 26.30 -30.96
N THR A 38 -25.36 25.84 -30.15
CA THR A 38 -25.10 25.39 -28.78
C THR A 38 -24.14 24.20 -28.74
N LYS A 39 -24.31 23.23 -29.63
CA LYS A 39 -23.40 22.08 -29.74
C LYS A 39 -21.98 22.50 -30.07
N GLU A 40 -21.78 23.45 -30.97
CA GLU A 40 -20.45 23.95 -31.34
C GLU A 40 -19.75 24.60 -30.14
N ASN A 41 -20.46 25.45 -29.40
CA ASN A 41 -19.93 26.05 -28.17
C ASN A 41 -19.54 25.00 -27.12
N LEU A 42 -20.39 23.98 -26.91
CA LEU A 42 -20.10 22.89 -25.97
C LEU A 42 -18.86 22.07 -26.38
N VAL A 43 -18.64 21.88 -27.69
CA VAL A 43 -17.44 21.19 -28.18
C VAL A 43 -16.18 21.99 -27.87
N GLU A 44 -16.23 23.31 -28.02
CA GLU A 44 -15.12 24.20 -27.67
C GLU A 44 -14.84 24.19 -26.15
N ASP A 45 -15.88 24.26 -25.32
CA ASP A 45 -15.75 24.17 -23.86
C ASP A 45 -15.12 22.85 -23.41
N ILE A 46 -15.57 21.73 -23.99
CA ILE A 46 -15.01 20.40 -23.71
C ILE A 46 -13.51 20.37 -24.05
N PHE A 47 -13.13 20.93 -25.20
CA PHE A 47 -11.73 20.99 -25.62
C PHE A 47 -10.87 21.81 -24.65
N ASN A 48 -11.37 22.97 -24.21
CA ASN A 48 -10.68 23.82 -23.22
C ASN A 48 -10.52 23.11 -21.87
N HIS A 49 -11.57 22.42 -21.40
CA HIS A 49 -11.51 21.63 -20.17
C HIS A 49 -10.52 20.46 -20.26
N GLN A 50 -10.42 19.80 -21.42
CA GLN A 50 -9.41 18.75 -21.64
C GLN A 50 -7.99 19.28 -21.51
N GLN A 51 -7.68 20.44 -22.13
CA GLN A 51 -6.36 21.06 -22.01
C GLN A 51 -6.00 21.43 -20.57
N LEU A 52 -6.98 21.96 -19.81
CA LEU A 52 -6.78 22.29 -18.40
C LEU A 52 -6.51 21.03 -17.57
N ASN A 53 -7.26 19.95 -17.81
CA ASN A 53 -7.03 18.67 -17.13
C ASN A 53 -5.65 18.10 -17.42
N ASP A 54 -5.15 18.19 -18.65
CA ASP A 54 -3.80 17.74 -18.99
C ASP A 54 -2.72 18.57 -18.27
N LYS A 55 -2.94 19.88 -18.12
CA LYS A 55 -2.06 20.75 -17.34
C LYS A 55 -2.08 20.38 -15.86
N LEU A 56 -3.26 20.13 -15.29
CA LEU A 56 -3.41 19.69 -13.90
C LEU A 56 -2.71 18.35 -13.65
N LYS A 57 -2.88 17.38 -14.55
CA LYS A 57 -2.20 16.07 -14.47
C LYS A 57 -0.68 16.22 -14.44
N ARG A 58 -0.10 17.07 -15.31
CA ARG A 58 1.34 17.36 -15.31
C ARG A 58 1.81 17.95 -13.98
N ASN A 59 1.08 18.94 -13.45
CA ASN A 59 1.42 19.56 -12.17
C ASN A 59 1.35 18.54 -11.02
N ILE A 60 0.31 17.71 -11.00
CA ILE A 60 0.17 16.63 -10.03
C ILE A 60 1.37 15.68 -10.11
N GLY A 61 1.79 15.27 -11.32
CA GLY A 61 2.99 14.46 -11.52
C GLY A 61 4.25 15.10 -10.95
N PHE A 62 4.46 16.40 -11.18
CA PHE A 62 5.58 17.15 -10.59
C PHE A 62 5.58 17.12 -9.06
N PHE A 63 4.43 17.39 -8.43
CA PHE A 63 4.31 17.36 -6.97
C PHE A 63 4.51 15.95 -6.39
N LYS A 64 4.06 14.89 -7.08
CA LYS A 64 4.32 13.50 -6.67
C LYS A 64 5.81 13.21 -6.60
N ASN A 65 6.55 13.56 -7.65
CA ASN A 65 8.00 13.35 -7.70
C ASN A 65 8.70 14.13 -6.60
N TYR A 66 8.32 15.39 -6.41
CA TYR A 66 8.86 16.23 -5.33
C TYR A 66 8.62 15.63 -3.93
N LEU A 67 7.42 15.09 -3.69
CA LEU A 67 7.09 14.41 -2.43
C LEU A 67 7.93 13.13 -2.25
N HIS A 68 8.12 12.36 -3.32
CA HIS A 68 8.94 11.16 -3.31
C HIS A 68 10.40 11.49 -2.97
N ASP A 69 10.97 12.54 -3.56
CA ASP A 69 12.33 13.00 -3.27
C ASP A 69 12.50 13.40 -1.80
N ILE A 70 11.52 14.14 -1.24
CA ILE A 70 11.52 14.51 0.18
C ILE A 70 11.47 13.26 1.07
N GLN A 71 10.60 12.30 0.76
CA GLN A 71 10.50 11.05 1.52
C GLN A 71 11.82 10.27 1.50
N HIS A 72 12.44 10.14 0.33
CA HIS A 72 13.75 9.51 0.19
C HIS A 72 14.83 10.24 0.98
N PHE A 73 14.86 11.58 0.93
CA PHE A 73 15.82 12.38 1.69
C PHE A 73 15.64 12.23 3.21
N LEU A 74 14.40 12.28 3.70
CA LEU A 74 14.09 12.11 5.12
C LEU A 74 14.49 10.71 5.60
N LEU A 75 14.11 9.66 4.86
CA LEU A 75 14.48 8.28 5.20
C LEU A 75 16.00 8.09 5.18
N ALA A 76 16.70 8.62 4.18
CA ALA A 76 18.16 8.54 4.11
C ALA A 76 18.84 9.28 5.28
N THR A 77 18.28 10.39 5.73
CA THR A 77 18.77 11.14 6.89
C THR A 77 18.58 10.34 8.17
N GLU A 78 17.40 9.73 8.35
CA GLU A 78 17.09 8.88 9.50
C GLU A 78 18.01 7.65 9.54
N LEU A 79 18.23 6.98 8.40
CA LEU A 79 19.13 5.82 8.33
C LEU A 79 20.58 6.18 8.70
N LYS A 80 21.07 7.34 8.25
CA LYS A 80 22.39 7.84 8.66
C LYS A 80 22.48 8.09 10.15
N TYR A 81 21.42 8.63 10.75
CA TYR A 81 21.34 8.81 12.20
C TYR A 81 21.37 7.46 12.93
N ILE A 82 20.54 6.49 12.52
CA ILE A 82 20.50 5.13 13.09
C ILE A 82 21.87 4.43 13.00
N ASP A 83 22.56 4.58 11.86
CA ASP A 83 23.88 3.99 11.66
C ASP A 83 24.97 4.64 12.54
N SER A 84 24.73 5.86 13.03
CA SER A 84 25.65 6.57 13.93
C SER A 84 25.46 6.25 15.41
N LEU A 85 24.36 5.58 15.77
CA LEU A 85 24.06 5.19 17.16
C LEU A 85 25.06 4.15 17.67
N ASN A 86 25.32 4.17 18.98
CA ASN A 86 25.94 3.03 19.65
C ASN A 86 24.91 1.93 19.97
N GLY A 87 25.36 0.77 20.46
CA GLY A 87 24.48 -0.37 20.75
C GLY A 87 23.33 -0.05 21.69
N LEU A 88 23.59 0.65 22.81
CA LEU A 88 22.56 1.03 23.79
C LEU A 88 21.59 2.08 23.23
N GLU A 89 22.10 3.02 22.46
CA GLU A 89 21.27 4.00 21.76
C GLU A 89 20.37 3.34 20.71
N PHE A 90 20.89 2.33 20.00
CA PHE A 90 20.13 1.55 19.03
C PHE A 90 19.04 0.71 19.72
N GLU A 91 19.33 0.10 20.87
CA GLU A 91 18.31 -0.59 21.69
C GLU A 91 17.19 0.38 22.11
N SER A 92 17.55 1.55 22.63
CA SER A 92 16.57 2.59 22.98
C SER A 92 15.75 3.02 21.76
N PHE A 93 16.40 3.21 20.60
CA PHE A 93 15.73 3.57 19.36
C PHE A 93 14.72 2.50 18.91
N ILE A 94 15.10 1.22 18.95
CA ILE A 94 14.19 0.12 18.58
C ILE A 94 13.01 0.03 19.57
N SER A 95 13.24 0.26 20.86
CA SER A 95 12.17 0.35 21.86
C SER A 95 11.16 1.45 21.50
N ASP A 96 11.63 2.64 21.15
CA ASP A 96 10.76 3.76 20.75
C ASP A 96 10.03 3.49 19.42
N LEU A 97 10.71 2.85 18.46
CA LEU A 97 10.11 2.43 17.19
C LEU A 97 8.97 1.43 17.42
N LEU A 98 9.20 0.43 18.27
CA LEU A 98 8.18 -0.54 18.67
C LEU A 98 6.97 0.16 19.31
N VAL A 99 7.18 1.14 20.19
CA VAL A 99 6.08 1.94 20.77
C VAL A 99 5.27 2.66 19.68
N LYS A 100 5.94 3.28 18.70
CA LYS A 100 5.27 3.92 17.54
C LYS A 100 4.47 2.94 16.69
N LEU A 101 4.94 1.70 16.59
CA LEU A 101 4.25 0.59 15.91
C LEU A 101 3.15 -0.06 16.78
N GLY A 102 2.85 0.50 17.96
CA GLY A 102 1.76 0.06 18.83
C GLY A 102 2.09 -1.13 19.74
N TYR A 103 3.38 -1.34 20.05
CA TYR A 103 3.80 -2.22 21.13
C TYR A 103 3.89 -1.43 22.45
N THR A 104 3.86 -2.12 23.58
CA THR A 104 4.43 -1.60 24.84
C THR A 104 5.78 -2.25 25.06
N THR A 105 6.76 -1.53 25.60
CA THR A 105 8.12 -2.03 25.77
C THR A 105 8.66 -1.84 27.19
N ARG A 106 9.60 -2.71 27.58
CA ARG A 106 10.48 -2.53 28.74
C ARG A 106 11.90 -2.98 28.37
N VAL A 107 12.90 -2.21 28.77
CA VAL A 107 14.32 -2.55 28.57
C VAL A 107 14.78 -3.48 29.70
N THR A 108 15.57 -4.49 29.37
CA THR A 108 16.17 -5.41 30.35
C THR A 108 17.43 -4.80 30.99
N PRO A 109 17.84 -5.21 32.20
CA PRO A 109 19.00 -4.62 32.85
C PRO A 109 20.29 -5.17 32.23
N ALA A 110 21.15 -4.27 31.70
CA ALA A 110 22.38 -4.54 30.92
C ALA A 110 23.44 -5.52 31.47
N SER A 111 23.21 -6.14 32.64
CA SER A 111 24.06 -7.21 33.18
C SER A 111 23.25 -8.47 33.46
N GLY A 112 23.61 -9.57 32.77
CA GLY A 112 23.05 -10.92 33.01
C GLY A 112 21.86 -11.30 32.11
N ASP A 113 21.59 -10.50 31.09
CA ASP A 113 20.36 -10.43 30.28
C ASP A 113 20.16 -11.63 29.35
N LYS A 114 21.19 -12.47 29.21
CA LYS A 114 21.24 -13.66 28.35
C LYS A 114 20.80 -13.39 26.90
N GLY A 115 21.08 -12.19 26.39
CA GLY A 115 20.87 -11.82 24.99
C GLY A 115 19.45 -11.36 24.64
N VAL A 116 18.75 -10.72 25.58
CA VAL A 116 17.51 -9.99 25.30
C VAL A 116 17.67 -8.59 25.82
N ASP A 117 17.44 -7.59 24.97
CA ASP A 117 17.65 -6.18 25.29
C ASP A 117 16.32 -5.47 25.56
N ILE A 118 15.24 -5.94 24.91
CA ILE A 118 13.88 -5.37 25.07
C ILE A 118 12.87 -6.49 25.21
N ILE A 119 11.92 -6.34 26.11
CA ILE A 119 10.70 -7.14 26.14
C ILE A 119 9.58 -6.25 25.63
N ALA A 120 8.92 -6.69 24.56
CA ALA A 120 7.81 -5.98 23.94
C ALA A 120 6.52 -6.79 24.06
N GLU A 121 5.38 -6.11 24.14
CA GLU A 121 4.06 -6.73 24.12
C GLU A 121 3.21 -6.08 23.04
N LYS A 122 2.51 -6.88 22.24
CA LYS A 122 1.47 -6.41 21.33
C LYS A 122 0.38 -7.44 21.17
N SER A 123 -0.86 -6.98 21.27
CA SER A 123 -2.05 -7.84 21.16
C SER A 123 -2.05 -9.04 22.11
N GLY A 124 -1.46 -8.89 23.31
CA GLY A 124 -1.38 -9.94 24.32
C GLY A 124 -0.30 -11.00 24.07
N TYR A 125 0.61 -10.78 23.12
CA TYR A 125 1.79 -11.61 22.91
C TYR A 125 3.05 -10.91 23.38
N LEU A 126 3.92 -11.65 24.05
CA LEU A 126 5.22 -11.18 24.55
C LEU A 126 6.34 -11.56 23.57
N PHE A 127 7.23 -10.60 23.33
CA PHE A 127 8.35 -10.70 22.40
C PHE A 127 9.65 -10.40 23.13
N ALA A 128 10.63 -11.29 23.03
CA ALA A 128 12.02 -11.03 23.43
C ALA A 128 12.79 -10.45 22.24
N VAL A 129 13.29 -9.23 22.34
CA VAL A 129 14.00 -8.55 21.25
C VAL A 129 15.48 -8.46 21.60
N GLN A 130 16.33 -8.94 20.69
CA GLN A 130 17.77 -8.72 20.69
C GLN A 130 18.10 -7.76 19.55
N CYS A 131 18.72 -6.65 19.88
CA CYS A 131 19.30 -5.67 18.99
C CYS A 131 20.80 -5.99 18.76
N LYS A 132 21.20 -6.07 17.50
CA LYS A 132 22.60 -6.20 17.08
C LYS A 132 22.96 -5.05 16.13
N HIS A 133 23.66 -4.04 16.66
CA HIS A 133 24.19 -2.94 15.85
C HIS A 133 25.63 -3.27 15.43
N TYR A 134 25.79 -3.90 14.26
CA TYR A 134 27.08 -4.38 13.76
C TYR A 134 27.37 -3.88 12.34
N SER A 135 28.65 -3.64 12.06
CA SER A 135 29.14 -3.35 10.71
C SER A 135 29.22 -4.59 9.80
N SER A 136 29.14 -5.79 10.38
CA SER A 136 29.14 -7.08 9.69
C SER A 136 27.80 -7.81 9.80
N SER A 137 27.57 -8.76 8.90
CA SER A 137 26.39 -9.62 8.94
C SER A 137 26.26 -10.36 10.27
N VAL A 138 25.02 -10.55 10.72
CA VAL A 138 24.71 -11.19 12.00
C VAL A 138 24.76 -12.71 11.87
N ASP A 139 25.49 -13.35 12.78
CA ASP A 139 25.70 -14.79 12.80
C ASP A 139 24.58 -15.54 13.54
N ILE A 140 24.71 -16.86 13.58
CA ILE A 140 23.74 -17.76 14.22
C ILE A 140 23.62 -17.54 15.74
N LYS A 141 24.64 -16.97 16.37
CA LYS A 141 24.70 -16.83 17.84
C LYS A 141 23.59 -15.91 18.33
N ALA A 142 23.32 -14.81 17.63
CA ALA A 142 22.25 -13.88 17.98
C ALA A 142 20.87 -14.57 18.01
N VAL A 143 20.61 -15.47 17.06
CA VAL A 143 19.36 -16.25 17.01
C VAL A 143 19.28 -17.22 18.18
N GLN A 144 20.38 -17.91 18.51
CA GLN A 144 20.44 -18.86 19.62
C GLN A 144 20.29 -18.18 20.99
N GLU A 145 20.94 -17.03 21.17
CA GLU A 145 20.83 -16.18 22.36
C GLU A 145 19.38 -15.72 22.54
N CYS A 146 18.79 -15.13 21.50
CA CYS A 146 17.40 -14.66 21.53
C CYS A 146 16.42 -15.81 21.80
N PHE A 147 16.59 -16.98 21.18
CA PHE A 147 15.77 -18.17 21.43
C PHE A 147 15.88 -18.68 22.86
N THR A 148 17.07 -18.63 23.46
CA THR A 148 17.21 -18.95 24.88
C THR A 148 16.51 -17.90 25.74
N GLY A 149 16.63 -16.64 25.34
CA GLY A 149 15.98 -15.49 25.95
C GLY A 149 14.45 -15.60 26.03
N THR A 150 13.79 -16.08 24.95
CA THR A 150 12.34 -16.26 24.97
C THR A 150 11.88 -17.18 26.10
N THR A 151 12.62 -18.25 26.36
CA THR A 151 12.31 -19.20 27.44
C THR A 151 12.57 -18.59 28.82
N ILE A 152 13.62 -17.79 28.97
CA ILE A 152 13.98 -17.19 30.27
C ILE A 152 12.95 -16.16 30.72
N TYR A 153 12.40 -15.41 29.77
CA TYR A 153 11.46 -14.33 30.04
C TYR A 153 10.01 -14.71 29.75
N ASP A 154 9.72 -16.01 29.57
CA ASP A 154 8.38 -16.54 29.23
C ASP A 154 7.71 -15.79 28.07
N CYS A 155 8.50 -15.43 27.04
CA CYS A 155 8.02 -14.76 25.84
C CYS A 155 7.54 -15.78 24.81
N ASP A 156 6.49 -15.41 24.09
CA ASP A 156 5.90 -16.25 23.04
C ASP A 156 6.78 -16.31 21.78
N PHE A 157 7.45 -15.19 21.46
CA PHE A 157 8.27 -15.00 20.25
C PHE A 157 9.58 -14.31 20.58
N GLY A 158 10.56 -14.42 19.68
CA GLY A 158 11.75 -13.58 19.74
C GLY A 158 12.00 -12.85 18.42
N ILE A 159 12.71 -11.74 18.50
CA ILE A 159 13.07 -10.88 17.37
C ILE A 159 14.56 -10.61 17.49
N VAL A 160 15.32 -10.84 16.42
CA VAL A 160 16.67 -10.30 16.27
C VAL A 160 16.60 -9.15 15.28
N CYS A 161 16.93 -7.95 15.75
CA CYS A 161 16.92 -6.72 14.97
C CYS A 161 18.33 -6.21 14.71
N THR A 162 18.63 -5.77 13.50
CA THR A 162 19.96 -5.28 13.13
C THR A 162 19.91 -4.19 12.06
N THR A 163 20.95 -3.36 12.02
CA THR A 163 21.23 -2.44 10.92
C THR A 163 21.90 -3.13 9.71
N ASN A 164 22.11 -4.44 9.78
CA ASN A 164 22.79 -5.22 8.74
C ASN A 164 21.90 -6.36 8.22
N TYR A 165 22.50 -7.38 7.62
CA TYR A 165 21.83 -8.58 7.12
C TYR A 165 22.26 -9.82 7.89
N PHE A 166 21.47 -10.87 7.79
CA PHE A 166 21.75 -12.15 8.44
C PHE A 166 22.52 -13.10 7.54
N THR A 167 23.40 -13.88 8.15
CA THR A 167 24.07 -14.98 7.45
C THR A 167 23.08 -16.11 7.11
N ALA A 168 23.37 -16.89 6.07
CA ALA A 168 22.52 -18.04 5.71
C ALA A 168 22.29 -19.04 6.87
N PRO A 169 23.29 -19.36 7.73
CA PRO A 169 23.06 -20.16 8.93
C PRO A 169 22.11 -19.51 9.95
N ALA A 170 22.18 -18.19 10.13
CA ALA A 170 21.26 -17.47 11.02
C ALA A 170 19.82 -17.53 10.51
N MET A 171 19.63 -17.33 9.19
CA MET A 171 18.32 -17.48 8.55
C MET A 171 17.76 -18.90 8.70
N ALA A 172 18.58 -19.92 8.41
CA ALA A 172 18.17 -21.32 8.56
C ALA A 172 17.87 -21.73 10.02
N ALA A 173 18.52 -21.09 11.00
CA ALA A 173 18.21 -21.29 12.42
C ALA A 173 16.87 -20.64 12.78
N ALA A 174 16.64 -19.40 12.34
CA ALA A 174 15.40 -18.67 12.59
C ALA A 174 14.18 -19.45 12.07
N GLU A 175 14.25 -20.03 10.86
CA GLU A 175 13.18 -20.86 10.27
C GLU A 175 12.75 -22.05 11.13
N LYS A 176 13.64 -22.56 11.99
CA LYS A 176 13.38 -23.71 12.87
C LYS A 176 12.97 -23.29 14.30
N THR A 177 12.82 -22.00 14.53
CA THR A 177 12.52 -21.42 15.84
C THR A 177 11.37 -20.42 15.72
N ASN A 178 10.93 -19.87 16.84
CA ASN A 178 9.98 -18.74 16.87
C ASN A 178 10.72 -17.39 16.87
N ILE A 179 11.89 -17.33 16.23
CA ILE A 179 12.71 -16.12 16.13
C ILE A 179 12.52 -15.49 14.76
N GLU A 180 12.23 -14.20 14.77
CA GLU A 180 12.07 -13.39 13.57
C GLU A 180 13.30 -12.53 13.35
N LEU A 181 13.64 -12.34 12.09
CA LEU A 181 14.82 -11.63 11.66
C LEU A 181 14.40 -10.29 11.06
N TRP A 182 14.77 -9.20 11.71
CA TRP A 182 14.57 -7.84 11.25
C TRP A 182 15.91 -7.30 10.76
N ASP A 183 16.17 -7.47 9.48
CA ASP A 183 17.36 -6.94 8.82
C ASP A 183 17.17 -5.48 8.40
N ARG A 184 18.16 -4.92 7.72
CA ARG A 184 18.12 -3.55 7.20
C ARG A 184 16.83 -3.26 6.41
N ASP A 185 16.45 -4.15 5.50
CA ASP A 185 15.33 -3.90 4.60
C ASP A 185 14.02 -3.93 5.38
N TYR A 186 13.87 -4.91 6.30
CA TYR A 186 12.71 -4.95 7.17
C TYR A 186 12.63 -3.74 8.11
N LEU A 187 13.77 -3.30 8.67
CA LEU A 187 13.83 -2.10 9.50
C LEU A 187 13.39 -0.85 8.70
N ILE A 188 13.78 -0.72 7.44
CA ILE A 188 13.31 0.36 6.56
C ILE A 188 11.78 0.34 6.41
N GLU A 189 11.18 -0.82 6.22
CA GLU A 189 9.71 -0.93 6.12
C GLU A 189 9.01 -0.54 7.42
N LEU A 190 9.58 -0.93 8.57
CA LEU A 190 9.08 -0.49 9.87
C LEU A 190 9.19 1.04 10.06
N LEU A 191 10.29 1.65 9.59
CA LEU A 191 10.46 3.11 9.62
C LEU A 191 9.41 3.81 8.74
N LYS A 192 9.16 3.29 7.54
CA LYS A 192 8.10 3.82 6.67
C LYS A 192 6.74 3.72 7.33
N GLU A 193 6.42 2.59 7.95
CA GLU A 193 5.14 2.40 8.66
C GLU A 193 5.00 3.34 9.87
N ALA A 194 6.08 3.56 10.63
CA ALA A 194 6.09 4.39 11.82
C ALA A 194 6.09 5.90 11.52
N PHE A 195 6.79 6.34 10.47
CA PHE A 195 7.09 7.75 10.23
C PHE A 195 6.51 8.31 8.93
N VAL A 196 6.24 7.47 7.94
CA VAL A 196 5.77 7.88 6.60
C VAL A 196 4.30 7.53 6.45
N LYS A 197 3.46 8.08 7.34
CA LYS A 197 2.00 8.15 7.12
C LYS A 197 1.66 9.39 6.28
N VAL A 198 2.25 9.53 5.10
CA VAL A 198 1.67 10.45 4.13
C VAL A 198 0.50 9.69 3.52
N ASN A 199 -0.71 10.06 3.90
CA ASN A 199 -1.95 9.57 3.29
C ASN A 199 -2.01 10.14 1.86
N VAL A 200 -1.22 9.58 0.97
CA VAL A 200 -1.32 9.80 -0.47
C VAL A 200 -2.32 8.75 -0.93
N PRO A 201 -3.57 9.12 -1.29
CA PRO A 201 -4.55 8.15 -1.77
C PRO A 201 -3.95 7.29 -2.88
N ASP A 202 -4.23 5.99 -2.88
CA ASP A 202 -3.69 5.05 -3.88
C ASP A 202 -3.94 5.53 -5.32
N SER A 203 -5.00 6.31 -5.57
CA SER A 203 -5.28 6.95 -6.86
C SER A 203 -4.20 7.94 -7.34
N ILE A 204 -3.36 8.44 -6.44
CA ILE A 204 -2.19 9.28 -6.73
C ILE A 204 -0.95 8.40 -6.93
N LEU A 205 -0.84 7.21 -6.35
CA LEU A 205 0.31 6.33 -6.54
C LEU A 205 0.15 5.35 -7.73
N ALA A 206 -1.09 5.06 -8.14
CA ALA A 206 -1.42 3.96 -9.05
C ALA A 206 -1.35 4.24 -10.55
N ASP A 207 -0.98 5.45 -10.97
CA ASP A 207 -0.75 5.73 -12.40
C ASP A 207 0.75 5.71 -12.70
N ASP A 208 1.17 4.69 -13.45
CA ASP A 208 2.48 4.49 -14.11
C ASP A 208 2.81 5.62 -15.11
N PHE A 209 2.77 6.87 -14.64
CA PHE A 209 3.03 8.05 -15.45
C PHE A 209 4.52 8.42 -15.33
N PHE A 210 5.33 7.70 -16.11
CA PHE A 210 6.72 8.02 -16.49
C PHE A 210 7.76 8.06 -15.36
N TYR A 211 8.32 6.90 -15.01
CA TYR A 211 9.74 6.81 -14.63
C TYR A 211 10.60 7.03 -15.89
N THR A 212 10.75 8.27 -16.36
CA THR A 212 11.90 8.57 -17.22
C THR A 212 13.14 8.51 -16.34
N HIS A 213 14.00 7.55 -16.62
CA HIS A 213 15.24 7.21 -15.91
C HIS A 213 16.33 8.32 -15.98
N ASP A 214 15.98 9.57 -16.25
CA ASP A 214 16.93 10.61 -16.68
C ASP A 214 17.09 11.78 -15.70
N HIS A 215 16.69 11.61 -14.44
CA HIS A 215 17.21 12.45 -13.37
C HIS A 215 17.96 11.59 -12.35
N ASP A 216 19.28 11.65 -12.48
CA ASP A 216 20.27 11.10 -11.57
C ASP A 216 20.47 12.08 -10.39
N PRO A 217 20.02 11.72 -9.18
CA PRO A 217 20.72 12.07 -7.98
C PRO A 217 21.50 10.84 -7.48
N SER A 218 22.70 10.63 -8.01
CA SER A 218 23.67 9.66 -7.51
C SER A 218 24.07 9.97 -6.06
N PRO A 219 24.48 9.00 -5.21
CA PRO A 219 24.84 7.62 -5.50
C PRO A 219 24.29 6.63 -4.43
N LEU A 220 23.12 6.02 -4.65
CA LEU A 220 22.59 4.97 -3.74
C LEU A 220 21.88 3.81 -4.47
N VAL A 221 22.19 3.57 -5.73
CA VAL A 221 21.74 2.33 -6.39
C VAL A 221 22.62 1.17 -5.93
N VAL A 222 22.40 0.74 -4.69
CA VAL A 222 22.83 -0.57 -4.20
C VAL A 222 21.73 -1.56 -4.54
N ALA A 223 22.04 -2.41 -5.51
CA ALA A 223 21.47 -3.73 -5.76
C ALA A 223 19.93 -3.87 -5.65
N LYS A 224 19.25 -3.71 -6.79
CA LYS A 224 17.98 -4.42 -7.05
C LYS A 224 18.29 -5.92 -7.01
N LYS A 225 17.93 -6.61 -5.94
CA LYS A 225 17.81 -8.07 -5.91
C LYS A 225 16.32 -8.40 -5.85
N ASN A 226 15.89 -9.28 -6.74
CA ASN A 226 14.51 -9.75 -6.90
C ASN A 226 13.82 -9.95 -5.54
N GLU A 227 12.61 -9.40 -5.38
CA GLU A 227 11.66 -9.85 -4.35
C GLU A 227 11.33 -11.32 -4.65
N GLU A 228 12.16 -12.24 -4.14
CA GLU A 228 11.77 -13.63 -4.01
C GLU A 228 10.60 -13.66 -3.03
N LEU A 229 9.45 -14.09 -3.53
CA LEU A 229 8.26 -14.24 -2.70
C LEU A 229 8.53 -15.19 -1.54
N ASP A 230 7.87 -14.94 -0.41
CA ASP A 230 7.89 -15.87 0.71
C ASP A 230 7.51 -17.27 0.20
N SER A 231 8.31 -18.28 0.56
CA SER A 231 8.12 -19.64 0.05
C SER A 231 6.75 -20.25 0.38
N LEU A 232 6.04 -19.70 1.36
CA LEU A 232 4.69 -20.11 1.75
C LEU A 232 3.59 -19.17 1.24
N TYR A 233 3.93 -18.22 0.36
CA TYR A 233 2.98 -17.21 -0.13
C TYR A 233 1.77 -17.86 -0.81
N ASP A 234 1.99 -18.80 -1.72
CA ASP A 234 0.91 -19.47 -2.44
C ASP A 234 0.03 -20.31 -1.49
N ASP A 235 0.64 -21.00 -0.53
CA ASP A 235 -0.06 -21.76 0.51
C ASP A 235 -0.93 -20.84 1.38
N ALA A 236 -0.41 -19.66 1.72
CA ALA A 236 -1.11 -18.68 2.53
C ALA A 236 -2.29 -18.04 1.79
N VAL A 237 -2.13 -17.73 0.49
CA VAL A 237 -3.22 -17.25 -0.38
C VAL A 237 -4.32 -18.31 -0.47
N ASN A 238 -3.95 -19.56 -0.75
CA ASN A 238 -4.91 -20.67 -0.85
C ASN A 238 -5.69 -20.88 0.45
N LEU A 239 -4.99 -20.82 1.59
CA LEU A 239 -5.61 -20.91 2.91
C LEU A 239 -6.63 -19.77 3.13
N VAL A 240 -6.25 -18.54 2.83
CA VAL A 240 -7.09 -17.37 3.04
C VAL A 240 -8.35 -17.41 2.15
N ILE A 241 -8.20 -17.78 0.88
CA ILE A 241 -9.33 -17.96 -0.05
C ILE A 241 -10.27 -19.05 0.47
N ARG A 242 -9.73 -20.19 0.93
CA ARG A 242 -10.53 -21.31 1.47
C ARG A 242 -11.33 -20.92 2.72
N GLU A 243 -10.71 -20.19 3.64
CA GLU A 243 -11.33 -19.81 4.91
C GLU A 243 -12.26 -18.59 4.78
N GLY A 244 -12.19 -17.86 3.67
CA GLY A 244 -13.00 -16.66 3.39
C GLY A 244 -12.70 -15.47 4.30
N LYS A 245 -11.62 -15.55 5.07
CA LYS A 245 -11.15 -14.53 6.01
C LYS A 245 -9.65 -14.63 6.17
N ALA A 246 -9.01 -13.51 6.45
CA ALA A 246 -7.58 -13.44 6.64
C ALA A 246 -7.26 -12.72 7.95
N ASN A 247 -6.47 -13.36 8.81
CA ASN A 247 -5.88 -12.72 9.97
C ASN A 247 -4.57 -13.43 10.33
N VAL A 248 -3.70 -12.70 11.05
CA VAL A 248 -2.37 -13.19 11.42
C VAL A 248 -2.47 -14.50 12.22
N SER A 249 -3.45 -14.62 13.11
CA SER A 249 -3.65 -15.83 13.94
C SER A 249 -3.99 -17.08 13.13
N LEU A 250 -4.79 -16.94 12.06
CA LEU A 250 -5.15 -18.02 11.14
C LEU A 250 -3.90 -18.54 10.41
N LEU A 251 -3.13 -17.62 9.83
CA LEU A 251 -1.90 -17.95 9.09
C LEU A 251 -0.87 -18.63 10.00
N LYS A 252 -0.63 -18.10 11.21
CA LYS A 252 0.26 -18.72 12.20
C LYS A 252 -0.14 -20.16 12.51
N LYS A 253 -1.41 -20.39 12.85
CA LYS A 253 -1.88 -21.70 13.32
C LYS A 253 -1.81 -22.77 12.22
N GLN A 254 -2.16 -22.39 10.99
CA GLN A 254 -2.29 -23.34 9.88
C GLN A 254 -0.97 -23.57 9.15
N LEU A 255 -0.15 -22.53 8.99
CA LEU A 255 1.13 -22.63 8.30
C LEU A 255 2.31 -22.86 9.26
N LYS A 256 2.07 -22.86 10.58
CA LYS A 256 3.09 -23.00 11.63
C LYS A 256 4.23 -21.98 11.47
N ILE A 257 3.85 -20.75 11.15
CA ILE A 257 4.78 -19.64 10.96
C ILE A 257 4.69 -18.62 12.10
N GLY A 258 5.75 -17.82 12.26
CA GLY A 258 5.80 -16.70 13.19
C GLY A 258 4.74 -15.63 12.92
N TYR A 259 4.48 -14.79 13.93
CA TYR A 259 3.47 -13.73 13.85
C TYR A 259 3.77 -12.73 12.74
N ILE A 260 5.01 -12.29 12.61
CA ILE A 260 5.42 -11.29 11.62
C ILE A 260 5.53 -11.90 10.25
N ARG A 261 5.95 -13.16 10.12
CA ARG A 261 5.86 -13.84 8.80
C ARG A 261 4.42 -13.92 8.33
N ALA A 262 3.49 -14.25 9.24
CA ALA A 262 2.06 -14.20 8.97
C ALA A 262 1.56 -12.77 8.68
N ASP A 263 2.01 -11.76 9.41
CA ASP A 263 1.67 -10.34 9.17
C ASP A 263 2.17 -9.87 7.81
N ARG A 264 3.41 -10.21 7.44
CA ARG A 264 4.02 -9.92 6.14
C ARG A 264 3.24 -10.58 5.02
N LEU A 265 2.95 -11.87 5.14
CA LEU A 265 2.10 -12.58 4.17
C LEU A 265 0.74 -11.90 4.03
N LEU A 266 0.13 -11.48 5.14
CA LEU A 266 -1.15 -10.78 5.14
C LEU A 266 -1.06 -9.39 4.49
N LYS A 267 0.01 -8.62 4.75
CA LYS A 267 0.31 -7.33 4.11
C LYS A 267 0.62 -7.47 2.62
N THR A 268 1.38 -8.49 2.22
CA THR A 268 1.64 -8.81 0.81
C THR A 268 0.36 -9.21 0.08
N MET A 269 -0.52 -9.98 0.74
CA MET A 269 -1.85 -10.29 0.20
C MET A 269 -2.73 -9.05 0.07
N GLU A 270 -2.62 -8.10 0.99
CA GLU A 270 -3.37 -6.83 0.97
C GLU A 270 -2.89 -5.92 -0.15
N SER A 271 -1.57 -5.72 -0.29
CA SER A 271 -0.99 -4.92 -1.37
C SER A 271 -1.26 -5.50 -2.76
N ARG A 272 -1.47 -6.82 -2.85
CA ARG A 272 -1.86 -7.52 -4.08
C ARG A 272 -3.36 -7.66 -4.28
N GLY A 273 -4.18 -7.07 -3.42
CA GLY A 273 -5.64 -7.06 -3.55
C GLY A 273 -6.32 -8.41 -3.32
N ILE A 274 -5.65 -9.36 -2.65
CA ILE A 274 -6.25 -10.63 -2.23
C ILE A 274 -7.22 -10.41 -1.05
N VAL A 275 -6.82 -9.54 -0.12
CA VAL A 275 -7.55 -9.24 1.13
C VAL A 275 -7.76 -7.73 1.28
N ALA A 276 -8.84 -7.35 1.95
CA ALA A 276 -9.20 -5.95 2.20
C ALA A 276 -8.30 -5.31 3.26
N TYR A 277 -8.20 -3.97 3.17
CA TYR A 277 -7.55 -3.14 4.17
C TYR A 277 -8.13 -3.40 5.57
N ASP A 278 -7.27 -3.25 6.57
CA ASP A 278 -7.62 -3.48 7.98
C ASP A 278 -8.79 -2.57 8.41
N ASP A 279 -9.92 -3.18 8.77
CA ASP A 279 -11.15 -2.49 9.19
C ASP A 279 -11.26 -2.36 10.73
N GLN A 280 -10.15 -2.51 11.45
CA GLN A 280 -10.07 -2.50 12.91
C GLN A 280 -10.72 -3.71 13.62
N THR A 281 -11.30 -4.66 12.87
CA THR A 281 -11.93 -5.86 13.46
C THR A 281 -10.98 -7.05 13.64
N LYS A 282 -9.68 -6.86 13.37
CA LYS A 282 -8.63 -7.92 13.39
C LYS A 282 -8.88 -9.04 12.38
N GLN A 283 -9.79 -8.84 11.42
CA GLN A 283 -10.15 -9.81 10.40
C GLN A 283 -10.34 -9.11 9.05
N ARG A 284 -9.48 -9.44 8.08
CA ARG A 284 -9.58 -8.91 6.71
C ARG A 284 -10.52 -9.78 5.88
N LYS A 285 -11.47 -9.15 5.18
CA LYS A 285 -12.34 -9.82 4.21
C LYS A 285 -11.53 -10.16 2.95
N VAL A 286 -11.74 -11.35 2.40
CA VAL A 286 -11.14 -11.74 1.13
C VAL A 286 -11.88 -11.04 -0.01
N ILE A 287 -11.15 -10.33 -0.86
CA ILE A 287 -11.72 -9.58 -1.99
C ILE A 287 -11.95 -10.52 -3.18
N ILE A 288 -11.03 -11.46 -3.39
CA ILE A 288 -11.10 -12.40 -4.50
C ILE A 288 -12.04 -13.55 -4.14
N LYS A 289 -13.13 -13.67 -4.89
CA LYS A 289 -13.98 -14.86 -4.87
C LYS A 289 -13.57 -15.75 -6.02
N ASN A 290 -13.26 -17.02 -5.73
CA ASN A 290 -13.10 -18.04 -6.77
C ASN A 290 -14.36 -18.03 -7.65
N ASN A 291 -14.23 -17.58 -8.90
CA ASN A 291 -15.02 -18.17 -9.97
C ASN A 291 -14.37 -19.51 -10.25
N ILE A 292 -15.14 -20.56 -9.98
CA ILE A 292 -14.83 -21.99 -10.13
C ILE A 292 -14.03 -22.27 -11.41
#